data_AF-A0A1G0ME65-F1
#
_entry.id   AF-A0A1G0ME65-F1
#
_cell.length_a   1.000
_cell.length_b   1.000
_cell.length_c   1.000
_cell.angle_alpha   90.00
_cell.angle_beta   90.00
_cell.angle_gamma   90.00
#
_symmetry.space_group_name_H-M   'P 1'
#
loop_
_entity.id
_entity.type
_entity.pdbx_description
1 polymer ?
#
loop_
_entity_poly.entity_id
_entity_poly.type
_entity_poly.pdbx_seq_one_letter_code
_entity_poly.pdbx_strand_id
1 'polypeptide(L)'
;MRINGIVYLLTLLICFPAIAAPTLNLGPATASGTSVSFPVTLTNVQGTSISAIEADIIFNRTSDVFAIKTSNGYPVSATIGAAAVAAGKQISQSSPMDGILHIVVISFGNTTPIPDGVVAQISFDIISAASSSTESFAIVPSATDPTGIPETISGTGTPAPATGQLAVTLTGNGVGSVNSVPSGIACIGGSCSANFYLDSLVTLMHAASTSSSFVSWSGDCAGSGNCAVSMGVNRSATASFLMNNTVRVGAIDYGTLVEAYAKAPQESLIKAVGVTFFENLDMNRGIAVTFKGGYDSTFNNLVGYSTIDGALTISTGSFTPDRLIVQ
;
A
#
# COMPACT_ATOMS: atom_id res chain seq x y z
N MET A 1 -16.95 -52.79 8.04
CA MET A 1 -16.51 -53.92 8.90
C MET A 1 -15.52 -53.37 9.92
N ARG A 2 -15.81 -53.44 11.23
CA ARG A 2 -14.93 -52.92 12.29
C ARG A 2 -13.76 -53.88 12.52
N ILE A 3 -12.53 -53.46 12.22
CA ILE A 3 -11.29 -54.08 12.72
C ILE A 3 -10.28 -52.95 12.96
N ASN A 4 -9.87 -52.77 14.23
CA ASN A 4 -8.69 -52.02 14.73
C ASN A 4 -8.30 -50.68 14.08
N GLY A 5 -8.94 -49.60 14.52
CA GLY A 5 -8.24 -48.36 14.96
C GLY A 5 -7.52 -47.47 13.94
N ILE A 6 -7.42 -47.84 12.66
CA ILE A 6 -6.96 -46.97 11.57
C ILE A 6 -7.85 -47.25 10.36
N VAL A 7 -8.85 -46.40 10.13
CA VAL A 7 -9.56 -46.39 8.86
C VAL A 7 -8.66 -45.66 7.88
N TYR A 8 -7.85 -46.41 7.13
CA TYR A 8 -7.44 -45.95 5.82
C TYR A 8 -8.73 -45.79 5.01
N LEU A 9 -9.13 -44.55 4.78
CA LEU A 9 -10.14 -44.25 3.78
C LEU A 9 -9.48 -44.61 2.44
N LEU A 10 -9.66 -45.86 2.01
CA LEU A 10 -9.25 -46.32 0.71
C LEU A 10 -10.16 -45.61 -0.29
N THR A 11 -9.74 -44.45 -0.77
CA THR A 11 -10.38 -43.73 -1.87
C THR A 11 -10.25 -44.60 -3.11
N LEU A 12 -11.32 -45.35 -3.39
CA LEU A 12 -11.51 -45.98 -4.69
C LEU A 12 -11.56 -44.82 -5.69
N LEU A 13 -10.55 -44.75 -6.55
CA LEU A 13 -10.37 -43.73 -7.57
C LEU A 13 -11.51 -43.84 -8.61
N ILE A 14 -12.68 -43.31 -8.29
CA ILE A 14 -13.75 -43.12 -9.28
C ILE A 14 -13.30 -41.92 -10.10
N CYS A 15 -12.98 -42.17 -11.37
CA CYS A 15 -12.55 -41.15 -12.32
C CYS A 15 -13.72 -40.18 -12.55
N PHE A 16 -13.65 -39.00 -11.92
CA PHE A 16 -14.62 -37.93 -12.12
C PHE A 16 -14.19 -37.04 -13.30
N PRO A 17 -15.15 -36.46 -14.05
CA PRO A 17 -14.82 -35.48 -15.08
C PRO A 17 -14.10 -34.31 -14.43
N ALA A 18 -12.93 -33.98 -14.96
CA ALA A 18 -12.11 -32.88 -14.48
C ALA A 18 -12.92 -31.59 -14.51
N ILE A 19 -13.18 -31.03 -13.32
CA ILE A 19 -13.62 -29.66 -13.16
C ILE A 19 -12.50 -28.77 -13.72
N ALA A 20 -12.83 -27.67 -14.39
CA ALA A 20 -11.84 -26.67 -14.76
C ALA A 20 -11.09 -26.25 -13.49
N ALA A 21 -9.84 -26.69 -13.36
CA ALA A 21 -9.06 -26.43 -12.16
C ALA A 21 -8.90 -24.91 -12.03
N PRO A 22 -9.25 -24.30 -10.89
CA PRO A 22 -8.89 -22.91 -10.64
C PRO A 22 -7.37 -22.82 -10.74
N THR A 23 -6.87 -22.12 -11.75
CA THR A 23 -5.46 -21.81 -11.87
C THR A 23 -5.17 -20.60 -11.00
N LEU A 24 -4.38 -20.81 -9.96
CA LEU A 24 -3.95 -19.75 -9.06
C LEU A 24 -2.59 -19.23 -9.50
N ASN A 25 -2.49 -17.98 -9.94
CA ASN A 25 -1.22 -17.35 -10.31
C ASN A 25 -0.73 -16.46 -9.15
N LEU A 26 0.43 -16.80 -8.56
CA LEU A 26 1.00 -16.05 -7.45
C LEU A 26 1.69 -14.73 -7.86
N GLY A 27 1.80 -14.43 -9.15
CA GLY A 27 2.67 -13.35 -9.63
C GLY A 27 4.16 -13.68 -9.43
N PRO A 28 5.09 -12.76 -9.75
CA PRO A 28 6.51 -12.97 -9.45
C PRO A 28 6.73 -13.20 -7.95
N ALA A 29 7.68 -14.09 -7.61
CA ALA A 29 7.91 -14.47 -6.22
C ALA A 29 8.26 -13.26 -5.35
N THR A 30 7.43 -13.06 -4.33
CA THR A 30 7.54 -12.06 -3.28
C THR A 30 8.87 -12.17 -2.52
N ALA A 31 9.32 -11.11 -1.85
CA ALA A 31 10.59 -11.18 -1.12
C ALA A 31 10.64 -12.24 -0.02
N SER A 32 11.83 -12.81 0.15
CA SER A 32 12.19 -13.73 1.24
C SER A 32 11.66 -13.30 2.61
N GLY A 33 11.14 -14.27 3.36
CA GLY A 33 10.58 -14.11 4.70
C GLY A 33 9.12 -13.65 4.73
N THR A 34 8.50 -13.42 3.57
CA THR A 34 7.09 -12.99 3.48
C THR A 34 6.17 -14.21 3.41
N SER A 35 5.06 -14.17 4.15
CA SER A 35 3.99 -15.17 4.04
C SER A 35 2.98 -14.76 2.97
N VAL A 36 2.75 -15.62 1.97
CA VAL A 36 1.68 -15.47 0.98
C VAL A 36 0.53 -16.36 1.41
N SER A 37 -0.63 -15.75 1.72
CA SER A 37 -1.85 -16.48 2.05
C SER A 37 -2.83 -16.41 0.89
N PHE A 38 -3.35 -17.57 0.49
CA PHE A 38 -4.48 -17.64 -0.41
C PHE A 38 -5.67 -18.34 0.27
N PRO A 39 -6.83 -17.66 0.39
CA PRO A 39 -8.04 -18.31 0.83
C PRO A 39 -8.50 -19.34 -0.22
N VAL A 40 -8.89 -20.51 0.25
CA VAL A 40 -9.61 -21.50 -0.54
C VAL A 40 -11.09 -21.29 -0.26
N THR A 41 -11.77 -20.65 -1.21
CA THR A 41 -13.23 -20.52 -1.15
C THR A 41 -13.83 -21.74 -1.82
N LEU A 42 -14.70 -22.42 -1.08
CA LEU A 42 -15.38 -23.60 -1.56
C LEU A 42 -16.88 -23.34 -1.49
N THR A 43 -17.54 -23.42 -2.64
CA THR A 43 -18.96 -23.11 -2.75
C THR A 43 -19.71 -24.35 -3.12
N ASN A 44 -20.84 -24.55 -2.45
CA ASN A 44 -21.72 -25.65 -2.74
C ASN A 44 -22.56 -25.39 -3.98
N VAL A 45 -22.99 -26.45 -4.67
CA VAL A 45 -24.01 -26.31 -5.71
C VAL A 45 -25.36 -25.97 -5.06
N GLN A 46 -26.16 -25.15 -5.74
CA GLN A 46 -27.45 -24.71 -5.23
C GLN A 46 -28.34 -25.91 -4.90
N GLY A 47 -28.76 -26.03 -3.63
CA GLY A 47 -29.71 -27.05 -3.16
C GLY A 47 -29.09 -28.24 -2.42
N THR A 48 -27.77 -28.30 -2.25
CA THR A 48 -27.10 -29.39 -1.50
C THR A 48 -26.53 -28.89 -0.17
N SER A 49 -26.02 -29.78 0.68
CA SER A 49 -25.35 -29.43 1.95
C SER A 49 -24.08 -30.25 2.12
N ILE A 50 -22.95 -29.61 2.39
CA ILE A 50 -21.64 -30.27 2.53
C ILE A 50 -21.23 -30.34 4.00
N SER A 51 -20.69 -31.47 4.46
CA SER A 51 -20.26 -31.69 5.85
C SER A 51 -18.75 -31.96 6.00
N ALA A 52 -18.09 -32.38 4.92
CA ALA A 52 -16.69 -32.73 4.89
C ALA A 52 -16.11 -32.42 3.51
N ILE A 53 -14.86 -31.95 3.49
CA ILE A 53 -14.17 -31.51 2.28
C ILE A 53 -12.76 -32.08 2.28
N GLU A 54 -12.32 -32.48 1.08
CA GLU A 54 -10.97 -32.91 0.79
C GLU A 54 -10.50 -32.16 -0.46
N ALA A 55 -9.29 -31.60 -0.46
CA ALA A 55 -8.76 -30.92 -1.63
C ALA A 55 -7.28 -31.20 -1.83
N ASP A 56 -6.92 -31.46 -3.08
CA ASP A 56 -5.52 -31.55 -3.52
C ASP A 56 -5.09 -30.22 -4.14
N ILE A 57 -3.98 -29.68 -3.66
CA ILE A 57 -3.32 -28.51 -4.22
C ILE A 57 -2.06 -28.98 -4.93
N ILE A 58 -2.10 -28.92 -6.25
CA ILE A 58 -1.03 -29.36 -7.14
C ILE A 58 -0.20 -28.15 -7.54
N PHE A 59 1.12 -28.25 -7.41
CA PHE A 59 2.06 -27.17 -7.73
C PHE A 59 3.30 -27.71 -8.43
N ASN A 60 4.02 -26.82 -9.12
CA ASN A 60 5.23 -27.20 -9.85
C ASN A 60 6.36 -27.55 -8.87
N ARG A 61 7.00 -28.70 -9.05
CA ARG A 61 8.14 -29.13 -8.22
C ARG A 61 9.44 -28.37 -8.52
N THR A 62 9.52 -27.73 -9.69
CA THR A 62 10.74 -27.02 -10.12
C THR A 62 10.86 -25.63 -9.49
N SER A 63 9.81 -25.14 -8.83
CA SER A 63 9.85 -23.90 -8.08
C SER A 63 10.40 -24.16 -6.68
N ASP A 64 11.66 -23.81 -6.46
CA ASP A 64 12.35 -23.95 -5.16
C ASP A 64 11.65 -23.21 -4.02
N VAL A 65 10.69 -22.33 -4.35
CA VAL A 65 9.91 -21.49 -3.44
C VAL A 65 9.20 -22.29 -2.33
N PHE A 66 8.65 -23.47 -2.64
CA PHE A 66 7.78 -24.23 -1.71
C PHE A 66 8.24 -25.66 -1.41
N ALA A 67 9.24 -26.15 -2.13
CA ALA A 67 9.74 -27.53 -2.02
C ALA A 67 10.84 -27.70 -0.94
N ILE A 68 11.40 -26.61 -0.43
CA ILE A 68 12.55 -26.65 0.48
C ILE A 68 12.09 -26.82 1.92
N LYS A 69 12.55 -27.90 2.57
CA LYS A 69 12.36 -28.13 4.00
C LYS A 69 13.32 -27.24 4.80
N THR A 70 12.78 -26.42 5.69
CA THR A 70 13.56 -25.61 6.64
C THR A 70 13.84 -26.39 7.93
N SER A 71 14.62 -25.81 8.84
CA SER A 71 14.80 -26.36 10.21
C SER A 71 13.48 -26.52 10.96
N ASN A 72 12.45 -25.74 10.59
CA ASN A 72 11.14 -25.71 11.23
C ASN A 72 10.08 -26.53 10.46
N GLY A 73 10.49 -27.27 9.43
CA GLY A 73 9.58 -28.03 8.55
C GLY A 73 9.36 -27.36 7.20
N TYR A 74 8.30 -27.75 6.50
CA TYR A 74 7.93 -27.14 5.21
C TYR A 74 7.32 -25.76 5.43
N PRO A 75 7.61 -24.78 4.56
CA PRO A 75 7.10 -23.42 4.67
C PRO A 75 5.65 -23.33 4.17
N VAL A 76 4.78 -24.23 4.63
CA VAL A 76 3.36 -24.26 4.25
C VAL A 76 2.48 -24.64 5.44
N SER A 77 1.39 -23.92 5.60
CA SER A 77 0.40 -24.16 6.65
C SER A 77 -1.02 -23.94 6.13
N ALA A 78 -1.92 -24.85 6.51
CA ALA A 78 -3.33 -24.79 6.26
C ALA A 78 -4.05 -24.46 7.57
N THR A 79 -4.87 -23.43 7.55
CA THR A 79 -5.71 -23.02 8.68
C THR A 79 -7.18 -23.16 8.33
N ILE A 80 -7.99 -23.42 9.34
CA ILE A 80 -9.43 -23.54 9.17
C ILE A 80 -10.06 -22.15 8.95
N GLY A 81 -10.89 -22.02 7.93
CA GLY A 81 -11.58 -20.78 7.58
C GLY A 81 -12.86 -20.57 8.38
N ALA A 82 -13.38 -19.33 8.39
CA ALA A 82 -14.51 -18.93 9.22
C ALA A 82 -15.77 -19.78 9.02
N ALA A 83 -16.06 -20.23 7.78
CA ALA A 83 -17.21 -21.07 7.49
C ALA A 83 -17.09 -22.46 8.15
N ALA A 84 -15.91 -23.07 8.02
CA ALA A 84 -15.62 -24.37 8.62
C ALA A 84 -15.54 -24.29 10.16
N VAL A 85 -15.02 -23.19 10.71
CA VAL A 85 -15.05 -22.91 12.16
C VAL A 85 -16.49 -22.82 12.67
N ALA A 86 -17.35 -22.06 11.99
CA ALA A 86 -18.76 -21.93 12.36
C ALA A 86 -19.48 -23.29 12.34
N ALA A 87 -19.09 -24.17 11.42
CA ALA A 87 -19.59 -25.53 11.33
C ALA A 87 -18.89 -26.52 12.29
N GLY A 88 -17.99 -26.07 13.17
CA GLY A 88 -17.29 -26.90 14.17
C GLY A 88 -16.39 -27.98 13.56
N LYS A 89 -15.77 -27.68 12.41
CA LYS A 89 -14.83 -28.58 11.72
C LYS A 89 -13.40 -28.38 12.22
N GLN A 90 -12.51 -29.26 11.79
CA GLN A 90 -11.06 -29.18 12.01
C GLN A 90 -10.35 -29.42 10.67
N ILE A 91 -9.10 -28.96 10.57
CA ILE A 91 -8.28 -29.14 9.37
C ILE A 91 -7.10 -30.07 9.66
N SER A 92 -6.78 -30.91 8.68
CA SER A 92 -5.57 -31.72 8.62
C SER A 92 -4.89 -31.47 7.28
N GLN A 93 -3.55 -31.48 7.26
CA GLN A 93 -2.76 -31.31 6.04
C GLN A 93 -1.68 -32.39 5.94
N SER A 94 -1.34 -32.80 4.70
CA SER A 94 -0.18 -33.66 4.44
C SER A 94 1.13 -32.87 4.38
N SER A 95 2.25 -33.60 4.26
CA SER A 95 3.52 -33.00 3.84
C SER A 95 3.55 -32.82 2.32
N PRO A 96 4.03 -31.68 1.79
CA PRO A 96 3.99 -31.34 0.36
C PRO A 96 5.02 -32.08 -0.52
N MET A 97 5.56 -33.23 -0.08
CA MET A 97 6.78 -33.86 -0.63
C MET A 97 6.69 -34.26 -2.12
N ASP A 98 5.49 -34.46 -2.67
CA ASP A 98 5.29 -34.94 -4.04
C ASP A 98 4.70 -33.89 -5.00
N GLY A 99 4.78 -32.60 -4.67
CA GLY A 99 4.14 -31.54 -5.47
C GLY A 99 2.63 -31.48 -5.31
N ILE A 100 2.11 -32.19 -4.30
CA ILE A 100 0.70 -32.22 -3.92
C ILE A 100 0.65 -31.93 -2.41
N LEU A 101 -0.10 -30.89 -2.05
CA LEU A 101 -0.51 -30.64 -0.67
C LEU A 101 -1.95 -31.10 -0.53
N HIS A 102 -2.16 -32.10 0.32
CA HIS A 102 -3.48 -32.65 0.60
C HIS A 102 -4.05 -31.98 1.83
N ILE A 103 -5.28 -31.45 1.74
CA ILE A 103 -5.99 -30.86 2.86
C ILE A 103 -7.33 -31.56 3.08
N VAL A 104 -7.67 -31.77 4.35
CA VAL A 104 -8.92 -32.39 4.77
C VAL A 104 -9.57 -31.53 5.84
N VAL A 105 -10.81 -31.12 5.62
CA VAL A 105 -11.62 -30.35 6.58
C VAL A 105 -12.81 -31.19 7.03
N ILE A 106 -12.72 -31.75 8.24
CA ILE A 106 -13.68 -32.71 8.79
C ILE A 106 -13.85 -32.56 10.31
N SER A 107 -14.87 -33.20 10.88
CA SER A 107 -14.98 -33.42 12.32
C SER A 107 -15.69 -34.74 12.60
N PHE A 108 -15.21 -35.51 13.57
CA PHE A 108 -15.78 -36.81 13.91
C PHE A 108 -17.04 -36.61 14.76
N GLY A 109 -18.21 -36.94 14.19
CA GLY A 109 -19.49 -36.88 14.88
C GLY A 109 -20.24 -35.55 14.77
N ASN A 110 -19.71 -34.58 14.00
CA ASN A 110 -20.38 -33.32 13.73
C ASN A 110 -20.89 -33.28 12.29
N THR A 111 -22.21 -33.37 12.13
CA THR A 111 -22.93 -33.34 10.85
C THR A 111 -23.38 -31.94 10.43
N THR A 112 -23.01 -30.90 11.19
CA THR A 112 -23.35 -29.50 10.86
C THR A 112 -22.82 -29.16 9.47
N PRO A 113 -23.69 -28.69 8.55
CA PRO A 113 -23.27 -28.27 7.22
C PRO A 113 -22.30 -27.09 7.28
N ILE A 114 -21.36 -27.06 6.34
CA ILE A 114 -20.46 -25.93 6.14
C ILE A 114 -21.24 -24.84 5.36
N PRO A 115 -21.38 -23.62 5.90
CA PRO A 115 -22.02 -22.52 5.19
C PRO A 115 -21.13 -21.97 4.08
N ASP A 116 -21.70 -21.13 3.22
CA ASP A 116 -20.92 -20.43 2.18
C ASP A 116 -19.82 -19.56 2.80
N GLY A 117 -18.61 -19.63 2.25
CA GLY A 117 -17.49 -18.78 2.64
C GLY A 117 -16.13 -19.46 2.58
N VAL A 118 -15.16 -18.88 3.30
CA VAL A 118 -13.80 -19.41 3.38
C VAL A 118 -13.80 -20.65 4.27
N VAL A 119 -13.49 -21.80 3.67
CA VAL A 119 -13.44 -23.11 4.36
C VAL A 119 -12.03 -23.39 4.88
N ALA A 120 -11.01 -23.03 4.12
CA ALA A 120 -9.61 -23.15 4.52
C ALA A 120 -8.80 -21.96 3.98
N GLN A 121 -7.71 -21.63 4.64
CA GLN A 121 -6.69 -20.72 4.10
C GLN A 121 -5.36 -21.45 4.07
N ILE A 122 -4.61 -21.27 2.98
CA ILE A 122 -3.28 -21.86 2.85
C ILE A 122 -2.28 -20.72 2.80
N SER A 123 -1.28 -20.79 3.66
CA SER A 123 -0.20 -19.81 3.77
C SER A 123 1.12 -20.46 3.47
N PHE A 124 1.91 -19.83 2.62
CA PHE A 124 3.26 -20.26 2.27
C PHE A 124 4.25 -19.20 2.70
N ASP A 125 5.34 -19.61 3.36
CA ASP A 125 6.45 -18.72 3.68
C ASP A 125 7.48 -18.75 2.55
N ILE A 126 7.83 -17.59 2.06
CA ILE A 126 8.75 -17.49 0.92
C ILE A 126 10.16 -17.49 1.47
N ILE A 127 10.99 -18.43 1.03
CA ILE A 127 12.35 -18.57 1.54
C ILE A 127 13.36 -17.77 0.69
N SER A 128 14.54 -17.50 1.25
CA SER A 128 15.56 -16.67 0.61
C SER A 128 16.16 -17.23 -0.68
N ALA A 129 16.01 -18.53 -0.92
CA ALA A 129 16.47 -19.21 -2.12
C ALA A 129 15.41 -19.25 -3.24
N ALA A 130 14.20 -18.76 -3.00
CA ALA A 130 13.13 -18.73 -3.99
C ALA A 130 13.51 -17.87 -5.21
N SER A 131 13.40 -18.43 -6.41
CA SER A 131 13.50 -17.67 -7.66
C SER A 131 12.25 -16.81 -7.88
N SER A 132 12.40 -15.62 -8.47
CA SER A 132 11.28 -14.76 -8.88
C SER A 132 10.57 -15.32 -10.11
N SER A 133 9.71 -16.32 -9.90
CA SER A 133 8.87 -16.91 -10.94
C SER A 133 7.39 -16.74 -10.63
N THR A 134 6.59 -16.79 -11.69
CA THR A 134 5.14 -16.97 -11.61
C THR A 134 4.85 -18.44 -11.34
N GLU A 135 4.27 -18.72 -10.17
CA GLU A 135 3.80 -20.06 -9.84
C GLU A 135 2.30 -20.22 -10.09
N SER A 136 1.95 -21.33 -10.71
CA SER A 136 0.56 -21.73 -10.96
C SER A 136 0.19 -22.93 -10.11
N PHE A 137 -0.95 -22.87 -9.42
CA PHE A 137 -1.50 -23.99 -8.67
C PHE A 137 -2.79 -24.46 -9.32
N ALA A 138 -3.06 -25.76 -9.20
CA ALA A 138 -4.36 -26.33 -9.49
C ALA A 138 -4.98 -26.86 -8.19
N ILE A 139 -6.26 -26.56 -7.97
CA ILE A 139 -7.02 -27.08 -6.81
C ILE A 139 -8.00 -28.12 -7.34
N VAL A 140 -7.97 -29.32 -6.78
CA VAL A 140 -8.90 -30.41 -7.09
C VAL A 140 -9.70 -30.72 -5.82
N PRO A 141 -10.85 -30.07 -5.61
CA PRO A 141 -11.66 -30.28 -4.42
C PRO A 141 -12.67 -31.43 -4.61
N SER A 142 -13.02 -32.06 -3.49
CA SER A 142 -14.10 -33.03 -3.37
C SER A 142 -14.82 -32.80 -2.03
N ALA A 143 -16.09 -33.19 -1.97
CA ALA A 143 -16.93 -32.97 -0.81
C ALA A 143 -17.88 -34.14 -0.57
N THR A 144 -18.36 -34.25 0.67
CA THR A 144 -19.45 -35.18 1.03
C THR A 144 -20.51 -34.48 1.86
N ASP A 145 -21.76 -34.91 1.68
CA ASP A 145 -22.90 -34.48 2.49
C ASP A 145 -22.84 -35.07 3.93
N PRO A 146 -23.76 -34.71 4.83
CA PRO A 146 -23.82 -35.31 6.17
C PRO A 146 -24.07 -36.83 6.21
N THR A 147 -24.48 -37.43 5.09
CA THR A 147 -24.77 -38.87 4.96
C THR A 147 -23.62 -39.67 4.34
N GLY A 148 -22.57 -39.00 3.89
CA GLY A 148 -21.39 -39.58 3.25
C GLY A 148 -21.51 -39.74 1.73
N ILE A 149 -22.50 -39.11 1.10
CA ILE A 149 -22.66 -39.09 -0.35
C ILE A 149 -21.75 -38.01 -0.94
N PRO A 150 -20.99 -38.31 -2.02
CA PRO A 150 -20.19 -37.31 -2.72
C PRO A 150 -21.04 -36.15 -3.26
N GLU A 151 -20.56 -34.94 -3.04
CA GLU A 151 -21.20 -33.70 -3.48
C GLU A 151 -20.29 -32.90 -4.40
N THR A 152 -20.91 -32.18 -5.34
CA THR A 152 -20.18 -31.27 -6.22
C THR A 152 -19.82 -29.99 -5.50
N ILE A 153 -18.54 -29.63 -5.53
CA ILE A 153 -18.02 -28.41 -4.93
C ILE A 153 -17.12 -27.69 -5.94
N SER A 154 -17.21 -26.36 -5.96
CA SER A 154 -16.26 -25.54 -6.73
C SER A 154 -15.25 -24.92 -5.79
N GLY A 155 -13.97 -25.00 -6.15
CA GLY A 155 -12.90 -24.32 -5.45
C GLY A 155 -12.35 -23.17 -6.25
N THR A 156 -12.09 -22.05 -5.58
CA THR A 156 -11.30 -20.95 -6.12
C THR A 156 -10.30 -20.51 -5.06
N GLY A 157 -9.04 -20.38 -5.48
CA GLY A 157 -8.02 -19.67 -4.73
C GLY A 157 -7.65 -18.41 -5.49
N THR A 158 -7.61 -17.28 -4.81
CA THR A 158 -6.95 -16.07 -5.30
C THR A 158 -6.01 -15.63 -4.21
N PRO A 159 -4.70 -15.48 -4.45
CA PRO A 159 -3.78 -15.08 -3.41
C PRO A 159 -4.10 -13.64 -3.04
N ALA A 160 -4.09 -13.33 -1.74
CA ALA A 160 -3.89 -11.93 -1.38
C ALA A 160 -2.46 -11.60 -1.81
N PRO A 161 -2.24 -10.76 -2.83
CA PRO A 161 -0.90 -10.54 -3.33
C PRO A 161 -0.10 -9.88 -2.21
N ALA A 162 1.12 -10.36 -1.93
CA ALA A 162 1.88 -9.81 -0.83
C ALA A 162 2.20 -8.34 -1.10
N THR A 163 2.14 -7.55 -0.04
CA THR A 163 2.38 -6.11 -0.10
C THR A 163 3.49 -5.70 0.85
N GLY A 164 4.35 -4.78 0.41
CA GLY A 164 5.26 -4.04 1.26
C GLY A 164 4.68 -2.68 1.62
N GLN A 165 4.90 -2.22 2.85
CA GLN A 165 4.55 -0.86 3.24
C GLN A 165 5.60 0.13 2.74
N LEU A 166 5.18 1.15 1.99
CA LEU A 166 6.00 2.31 1.69
C LEU A 166 5.60 3.45 2.63
N ALA A 167 6.53 3.90 3.47
CA ALA A 167 6.37 5.07 4.32
C ALA A 167 7.04 6.29 3.67
N VAL A 168 6.32 7.40 3.60
CA VAL A 168 6.84 8.67 3.07
C VAL A 168 6.77 9.72 4.18
N THR A 169 7.89 10.42 4.40
CA THR A 169 7.97 11.51 5.37
C THR A 169 8.37 12.80 4.66
N LEU A 170 7.65 13.89 4.94
CA LEU A 170 8.00 15.23 4.49
C LEU A 170 8.75 15.93 5.63
N THR A 171 9.87 16.56 5.29
CA THR A 171 10.77 17.22 6.25
C THR A 171 11.19 18.60 5.76
N GLY A 172 11.78 19.39 6.65
CA GLY A 172 12.14 20.78 6.43
C GLY A 172 11.04 21.74 6.90
N ASN A 173 11.30 23.04 6.77
CA ASN A 173 10.37 24.11 7.15
C ASN A 173 9.45 24.54 6.00
N GLY A 174 9.65 23.99 4.80
CA GLY A 174 8.79 24.23 3.65
C GLY A 174 7.55 23.34 3.65
N VAL A 175 6.58 23.70 2.81
CA VAL A 175 5.33 22.99 2.61
C VAL A 175 5.28 22.41 1.20
N GLY A 176 4.85 21.17 1.10
CA GLY A 176 4.69 20.46 -0.17
C GLY A 176 3.80 19.24 -0.03
N SER A 177 3.65 18.54 -1.14
CA SER A 177 2.91 17.28 -1.21
C SER A 177 3.71 16.22 -1.96
N VAL A 178 3.38 14.96 -1.68
CA VAL A 178 3.92 13.80 -2.39
C VAL A 178 2.78 12.86 -2.74
N ASN A 179 2.68 12.52 -4.03
CA ASN A 179 1.73 11.55 -4.56
C ASN A 179 2.46 10.37 -5.21
N SER A 180 1.81 9.21 -5.32
CA SER A 180 2.40 8.05 -6.01
C SER A 180 1.61 7.57 -7.24
N VAL A 181 2.32 6.90 -8.14
CA VAL A 181 1.77 6.01 -9.18
C VAL A 181 2.42 4.63 -9.05
N PRO A 182 1.69 3.53 -8.80
CA PRO A 182 0.24 3.45 -8.56
C PRO A 182 -0.23 4.32 -7.38
N SER A 183 -1.52 4.70 -7.37
CA SER A 183 -2.08 5.54 -6.31
C SER A 183 -2.07 4.82 -4.96
N GLY A 184 -1.60 5.49 -3.92
CA GLY A 184 -1.59 4.97 -2.56
C GLY A 184 -0.96 5.95 -1.56
N ILE A 185 0.09 6.66 -1.97
CA ILE A 185 0.68 7.77 -1.23
C ILE A 185 0.02 9.08 -1.68
N ALA A 186 -0.42 9.88 -0.71
CA ALA A 186 -0.95 11.22 -0.88
C ALA A 186 -0.65 12.07 0.37
N CYS A 187 0.62 12.37 0.62
CA CYS A 187 1.07 13.15 1.77
C CYS A 187 0.83 14.64 1.49
N ILE A 188 0.11 15.34 2.37
CA ILE A 188 -0.04 16.80 2.38
C ILE A 188 0.56 17.30 3.70
N GLY A 189 1.89 17.39 3.75
CA GLY A 189 2.66 17.57 4.99
C GLY A 189 2.77 16.31 5.86
N GLY A 190 3.70 16.32 6.82
CA GLY A 190 3.88 15.23 7.79
C GLY A 190 4.34 13.91 7.16
N SER A 191 3.81 12.79 7.63
CA SER A 191 4.10 11.46 7.10
C SER A 191 2.82 10.72 6.69
N CYS A 192 2.93 9.88 5.66
CA CYS A 192 1.86 8.99 5.22
C CYS A 192 2.46 7.65 4.76
N SER A 193 1.66 6.59 4.79
CA SER A 193 2.11 5.26 4.35
C SER A 193 1.00 4.51 3.64
N ALA A 194 1.39 3.63 2.71
CA ALA A 194 0.48 2.75 1.99
C ALA A 194 1.15 1.42 1.65
N ASN A 195 0.34 0.40 1.44
CA ASN A 195 0.79 -0.92 1.03
C ASN A 195 0.75 -1.03 -0.50
N PHE A 196 1.85 -1.47 -1.10
CA PHE A 196 1.97 -1.73 -2.53
C PHE A 196 2.37 -3.16 -2.76
N TYR A 197 1.94 -3.73 -3.88
CA TYR A 197 2.35 -5.08 -4.26
C TYR A 197 3.86 -5.19 -4.35
N LEU A 198 4.38 -6.32 -3.89
CA LEU A 198 5.79 -6.63 -4.08
C LEU A 198 6.10 -6.77 -5.58
N ASP A 199 7.35 -6.47 -5.95
CA ASP A 199 7.87 -6.33 -7.32
C ASP A 199 7.22 -5.24 -8.18
N SER A 200 6.33 -4.43 -7.60
CA SER A 200 5.81 -3.24 -8.28
C SER A 200 6.80 -2.08 -8.23
N LEU A 201 6.78 -1.26 -9.29
CA LEU A 201 7.52 -0.01 -9.33
C LEU A 201 6.57 1.14 -8.93
N VAL A 202 6.87 1.78 -7.80
CA VAL A 202 6.13 2.94 -7.30
C VAL A 202 6.88 4.22 -7.64
N THR A 203 6.26 5.11 -8.41
CA THR A 203 6.82 6.43 -8.73
C THR A 203 6.25 7.47 -7.79
N LEU A 204 7.08 8.05 -6.92
CA LEU A 204 6.78 9.20 -6.08
C LEU A 204 7.00 10.49 -6.85
N MET A 205 6.00 11.36 -6.83
CA MET A 205 5.99 12.67 -7.44
C MET A 205 5.82 13.71 -6.34
N HIS A 206 6.75 14.67 -6.28
CA HIS A 206 6.65 15.79 -5.35
C HIS A 206 5.99 16.99 -6.03
N ALA A 207 5.35 17.82 -5.23
CA ALA A 207 4.91 19.15 -5.63
C ALA A 207 5.10 20.11 -4.46
N ALA A 208 6.02 21.06 -4.60
CA ALA A 208 6.22 22.14 -3.63
C ALA A 208 5.07 23.15 -3.72
N SER A 209 4.70 23.73 -2.58
CA SER A 209 3.82 24.90 -2.56
C SER A 209 4.53 26.13 -3.12
N THR A 210 3.78 27.18 -3.47
CA THR A 210 4.33 28.44 -3.99
C THR A 210 5.32 29.12 -3.03
N SER A 211 5.18 28.91 -1.71
CA SER A 211 6.05 29.45 -0.68
C SER A 211 7.30 28.61 -0.42
N SER A 212 7.50 27.50 -1.13
CA SER A 212 8.53 26.51 -0.82
C SER A 212 9.21 25.95 -2.07
N SER A 213 10.33 25.27 -1.87
CA SER A 213 11.07 24.54 -2.90
C SER A 213 11.32 23.10 -2.45
N PHE A 214 11.18 22.15 -3.37
CA PHE A 214 11.65 20.79 -3.16
C PHE A 214 13.18 20.75 -3.27
N VAL A 215 13.83 20.13 -2.29
CA VAL A 215 15.30 20.05 -2.23
C VAL A 215 15.79 18.72 -2.76
N SER A 216 15.38 17.63 -2.12
CA SER A 216 15.85 16.29 -2.44
C SER A 216 15.04 15.19 -1.78
N TRP A 217 15.20 13.99 -2.32
CA TRP A 217 14.84 12.74 -1.70
C TRP A 217 15.99 12.16 -0.87
N SER A 218 15.65 11.40 0.17
CA SER A 218 16.56 10.53 0.94
C SER A 218 15.86 9.25 1.41
N GLY A 219 16.63 8.28 1.94
CA GLY A 219 16.14 6.95 2.34
C GLY A 219 16.31 5.91 1.22
N ASP A 220 15.28 5.11 0.96
CA ASP A 220 15.20 4.17 -0.19
C ASP A 220 15.00 4.87 -1.55
N CYS A 221 15.20 6.18 -1.57
CA CYS A 221 14.88 7.09 -2.66
C CYS A 221 15.89 8.24 -2.64
N ALA A 222 16.38 8.67 -3.81
CA ALA A 222 17.42 9.70 -3.91
C ALA A 222 17.26 10.58 -5.16
N GLY A 223 17.85 11.78 -5.11
CA GLY A 223 17.84 12.75 -6.22
C GLY A 223 16.83 13.89 -6.03
N SER A 224 16.71 14.75 -7.04
CA SER A 224 15.87 15.95 -7.02
C SER A 224 14.61 15.88 -7.91
N GLY A 225 14.48 14.81 -8.71
CA GLY A 225 13.33 14.60 -9.61
C GLY A 225 12.23 13.75 -8.98
N ASN A 226 11.36 13.19 -9.83
CA ASN A 226 10.47 12.10 -9.40
C ASN A 226 11.32 10.88 -9.00
N CYS A 227 10.82 10.09 -8.06
CA CYS A 227 11.57 8.98 -7.50
C CYS A 227 10.87 7.65 -7.73
N ALA A 228 11.57 6.72 -8.38
CA ALA A 228 11.07 5.36 -8.60
C ALA A 228 11.59 4.43 -7.51
N VAL A 229 10.67 3.81 -6.77
CA VAL A 229 10.94 2.88 -5.68
C VAL A 229 10.47 1.49 -6.10
N SER A 230 11.39 0.53 -6.16
CA SER A 230 11.04 -0.87 -6.40
C SER A 230 10.65 -1.55 -5.08
N MET A 231 9.42 -2.06 -5.03
CA MET A 231 8.83 -2.63 -3.83
C MET A 231 9.25 -4.09 -3.64
N GLY A 232 10.43 -4.32 -3.06
CA GLY A 232 10.82 -5.66 -2.62
C GLY A 232 10.40 -5.97 -1.18
N VAL A 233 10.37 -4.96 -0.31
CA VAL A 233 10.11 -5.09 1.13
C VAL A 233 9.42 -3.82 1.63
N ASN A 234 9.26 -3.66 2.95
CA ASN A 234 8.93 -2.35 3.51
C ASN A 234 10.02 -1.33 3.17
N ARG A 235 9.61 -0.16 2.70
CA ARG A 235 10.50 0.91 2.23
C ARG A 235 10.15 2.22 2.92
N SER A 236 11.13 3.11 2.99
CA SER A 236 10.97 4.45 3.53
C SER A 236 11.63 5.50 2.63
N ALA A 237 10.89 6.54 2.29
CA ALA A 237 11.39 7.67 1.52
C ALA A 237 11.12 8.98 2.27
N THR A 238 12.07 9.90 2.22
CA THR A 238 11.94 11.23 2.82
C THR A 238 12.06 12.30 1.76
N ALA A 239 11.03 13.15 1.64
CA ALA A 239 11.02 14.36 0.84
C ALA A 239 11.45 15.56 1.69
N SER A 240 12.41 16.34 1.22
CA SER A 240 12.81 17.59 1.89
C SER A 240 12.26 18.80 1.15
N PHE A 241 11.54 19.65 1.87
CA PHE A 241 11.02 20.94 1.39
C PHE A 241 11.58 22.08 2.24
N LEU A 242 12.10 23.12 1.61
CA LEU A 242 12.53 24.34 2.28
C LEU A 242 11.64 25.50 1.92
N MET A 243 11.35 26.32 2.91
CA MET A 243 10.62 27.57 2.71
C MET A 243 11.47 28.54 1.89
N ASN A 244 10.84 29.20 0.93
CA ASN A 244 11.48 30.27 0.16
C ASN A 244 11.43 31.54 1.02
N ASN A 245 12.57 32.09 1.45
CA ASN A 245 12.59 33.31 2.27
C ASN A 245 12.50 34.56 1.37
N THR A 246 11.34 34.81 0.78
CA THR A 246 11.13 35.86 -0.23
C THR A 246 10.55 37.15 0.35
N VAL A 247 10.01 37.11 1.57
CA VAL A 247 9.44 38.27 2.26
C VAL A 247 9.92 38.31 3.71
N ARG A 248 10.15 39.50 4.27
CA ARG A 248 10.61 39.69 5.65
C ARG A 248 9.83 40.80 6.34
N VAL A 249 9.33 40.52 7.55
CA VAL A 249 8.71 41.51 8.45
C VAL A 249 9.49 41.52 9.76
N GLY A 250 10.16 42.64 10.04
CA GLY A 250 11.12 42.69 11.15
C GLY A 250 12.25 41.67 10.96
N ALA A 251 12.32 40.68 11.86
CA ALA A 251 13.32 39.60 11.84
C ALA A 251 12.73 38.24 11.39
N ILE A 252 11.46 38.19 10.96
CA ILE A 252 10.77 36.95 10.59
C ILE A 252 10.64 36.88 9.06
N ASP A 253 10.97 35.70 8.51
CA ASP A 253 10.88 35.41 7.07
C ASP A 253 9.57 34.70 6.73
N TYR A 254 9.06 35.01 5.55
CA TYR A 254 7.82 34.50 4.97
C TYR A 254 8.06 34.15 3.49
N GLY A 255 7.25 33.26 2.93
CA GLY A 255 7.42 32.81 1.54
C GLY A 255 6.49 33.48 0.55
N THR A 256 5.50 34.21 1.04
CA THR A 256 4.53 34.97 0.23
C THR A 256 4.22 36.31 0.89
N LEU A 257 3.74 37.26 0.09
CA LEU A 257 3.27 38.55 0.59
C LEU A 257 2.00 38.39 1.42
N VAL A 258 1.12 37.45 1.07
CA VAL A 258 -0.10 37.13 1.82
C VAL A 258 0.23 36.63 3.23
N GLU A 259 1.17 35.68 3.37
CA GLU A 259 1.58 35.17 4.70
C GLU A 259 2.19 36.27 5.57
N ALA A 260 3.08 37.07 4.98
CA ALA A 260 3.71 38.19 5.66
C ALA A 260 2.66 39.21 6.12
N TYR A 261 1.77 39.63 5.22
CA TYR A 261 0.70 40.58 5.53
C TYR A 261 -0.24 40.06 6.61
N ALA A 262 -0.59 38.77 6.59
CA ALA A 262 -1.48 38.18 7.60
C ALA A 262 -0.89 38.24 9.03
N LYS A 263 0.44 38.24 9.17
CA LYS A 263 1.15 38.28 10.46
C LYS A 263 1.75 39.65 10.81
N ALA A 264 1.66 40.61 9.89
CA ALA A 264 2.25 41.92 10.05
C ALA A 264 1.60 42.75 11.20
N PRO A 265 2.38 43.38 12.09
CA PRO A 265 1.86 44.35 13.06
C PRO A 265 1.42 45.68 12.41
N GLN A 266 0.76 46.55 13.19
CA GLN A 266 0.49 47.94 12.80
C GLN A 266 1.80 48.68 12.47
N GLU A 267 1.80 49.49 11.41
CA GLU A 267 2.92 50.31 10.92
C GLU A 267 4.18 49.50 10.55
N SER A 268 3.99 48.22 10.17
CA SER A 268 5.10 47.35 9.84
C SER A 268 5.69 47.62 8.45
N LEU A 269 7.01 47.44 8.36
CA LEU A 269 7.75 47.39 7.11
C LEU A 269 7.83 45.95 6.62
N ILE A 270 7.24 45.68 5.46
CA ILE A 270 7.31 44.40 4.75
C ILE A 270 8.33 44.55 3.62
N LYS A 271 9.44 43.82 3.71
CA LYS A 271 10.47 43.78 2.67
C LYS A 271 10.22 42.58 1.76
N ALA A 272 10.31 42.75 0.44
CA ALA A 272 10.15 41.67 -0.53
C ALA A 272 11.36 41.57 -1.46
N VAL A 273 11.81 40.35 -1.74
CA VAL A 273 12.86 40.06 -2.73
C VAL A 273 12.37 40.44 -4.12
N GLY A 274 13.27 40.91 -4.99
CA GLY A 274 12.98 41.29 -6.37
C GLY A 274 12.66 40.08 -7.27
N VAL A 275 11.48 39.51 -7.10
CA VAL A 275 10.91 38.40 -7.87
C VAL A 275 9.45 38.71 -8.24
N THR A 276 8.87 37.85 -9.07
CA THR A 276 7.44 37.84 -9.34
C THR A 276 6.71 36.95 -8.32
N PHE A 277 5.74 37.53 -7.63
CA PHE A 277 4.82 36.88 -6.71
C PHE A 277 3.51 36.58 -7.46
N PHE A 278 3.24 35.29 -7.69
CA PHE A 278 2.01 34.82 -8.33
C PHE A 278 0.91 34.62 -7.28
N GLU A 279 0.38 35.72 -6.75
CA GLU A 279 -0.61 35.72 -5.67
C GLU A 279 -1.54 36.92 -5.75
N ASN A 280 -2.73 36.78 -5.17
CA ASN A 280 -3.64 37.89 -4.92
C ASN A 280 -3.41 38.41 -3.50
N LEU A 281 -3.21 39.71 -3.34
CA LEU A 281 -3.01 40.34 -2.04
C LEU A 281 -4.23 41.19 -1.68
N ASP A 282 -5.01 40.72 -0.71
CA ASP A 282 -6.15 41.48 -0.14
C ASP A 282 -5.74 42.15 1.18
N MET A 283 -5.71 43.48 1.15
CA MET A 283 -5.41 44.30 2.31
C MET A 283 -6.70 44.67 3.05
N ASN A 284 -7.10 43.81 3.98
CA ASN A 284 -8.40 43.87 4.67
C ASN A 284 -8.32 43.98 6.20
N ARG A 285 -7.13 44.15 6.78
CA ARG A 285 -6.91 44.11 8.24
C ARG A 285 -7.01 45.47 8.95
N GLY A 286 -7.26 46.57 8.24
CA GLY A 286 -7.36 47.90 8.84
C GLY A 286 -6.04 48.47 9.38
N ILE A 287 -4.90 47.84 9.05
CA ILE A 287 -3.58 48.25 9.53
C ILE A 287 -2.83 49.11 8.52
N ALA A 288 -1.90 49.93 9.00
CA ALA A 288 -0.94 50.63 8.15
C ALA A 288 0.28 49.74 7.86
N VAL A 289 0.67 49.58 6.60
CA VAL A 289 1.86 48.82 6.20
C VAL A 289 2.62 49.52 5.09
N THR A 290 3.94 49.45 5.14
CA THR A 290 4.82 49.87 4.04
C THR A 290 5.42 48.65 3.38
N PHE A 291 5.26 48.52 2.07
CA PHE A 291 5.88 47.43 1.30
C PHE A 291 7.06 47.99 0.52
N LYS A 292 8.25 47.43 0.75
CA LYS A 292 9.46 47.73 -0.01
C LYS A 292 9.89 46.50 -0.80
N GLY A 293 9.68 46.55 -2.11
CA GLY A 293 10.08 45.51 -3.04
C GLY A 293 11.51 45.65 -3.54
N GLY A 294 11.96 44.64 -4.27
CA GLY A 294 13.21 44.67 -5.02
C GLY A 294 14.47 44.36 -4.23
N TYR A 295 14.37 43.70 -3.07
CA TYR A 295 15.55 43.29 -2.32
C TYR A 295 16.30 42.09 -2.94
N ASP A 296 17.58 41.93 -2.63
CA ASP A 296 18.27 40.64 -2.81
C ASP A 296 17.77 39.60 -1.78
N SER A 297 18.19 38.33 -1.93
CA SER A 297 17.79 37.24 -1.03
C SER A 297 18.26 37.42 0.42
N THR A 298 19.12 38.41 0.70
CA THR A 298 19.60 38.71 2.05
C THR A 298 18.85 39.88 2.70
N PHE A 299 17.99 40.58 1.95
CA PHE A 299 17.27 41.79 2.35
C PHE A 299 18.16 42.99 2.73
N ASN A 300 19.41 42.99 2.25
CA ASN A 300 20.39 44.02 2.55
C ASN A 300 20.52 45.05 1.42
N ASN A 301 20.41 44.60 0.16
CA ASN A 301 20.56 45.47 -1.00
C ASN A 301 19.28 45.52 -1.83
N LEU A 302 19.01 46.67 -2.45
CA LEU A 302 17.92 46.83 -3.41
C LEU A 302 18.47 46.60 -4.83
N VAL A 303 18.01 45.55 -5.48
CA VAL A 303 18.47 45.08 -6.80
C VAL A 303 17.44 45.27 -7.92
N GLY A 304 16.19 45.62 -7.60
CA GLY A 304 15.16 45.75 -8.63
C GLY A 304 13.80 46.21 -8.12
N TYR A 305 12.73 45.64 -8.68
CA TYR A 305 11.35 45.77 -8.21
C TYR A 305 10.85 44.38 -7.84
N SER A 306 9.85 44.32 -6.97
CA SER A 306 9.05 43.10 -6.79
C SER A 306 7.77 43.24 -7.62
N THR A 307 7.38 42.19 -8.32
CA THR A 307 6.17 42.19 -9.14
C THR A 307 5.09 41.34 -8.47
N ILE A 308 3.89 41.87 -8.32
CA ILE A 308 2.69 41.10 -7.98
C ILE A 308 1.97 40.81 -9.29
N ASP A 309 1.88 39.52 -9.64
CA ASP A 309 1.16 39.03 -10.82
C ASP A 309 -0.14 38.39 -10.34
N GLY A 310 -1.15 39.25 -10.22
CA GLY A 310 -2.38 38.98 -9.48
C GLY A 310 -3.06 40.26 -8.97
N ALA A 311 -4.22 40.09 -8.34
CA ALA A 311 -5.02 41.21 -7.87
C ALA A 311 -4.46 41.77 -6.54
N LEU A 312 -4.15 43.06 -6.54
CA LEU A 312 -3.94 43.84 -5.31
C LEU A 312 -5.24 44.58 -4.94
N THR A 313 -5.87 44.19 -3.84
CA THR A 313 -7.10 44.82 -3.35
C THR A 313 -6.81 45.56 -2.04
N ILE A 314 -7.25 46.81 -1.93
CA ILE A 314 -7.10 47.60 -0.71
C ILE A 314 -8.49 47.90 -0.17
N SER A 315 -8.88 47.18 0.88
CA SER A 315 -10.21 47.25 1.48
C SER A 315 -10.22 48.14 2.72
N THR A 316 -9.26 47.95 3.64
CA THR A 316 -9.16 48.73 4.88
C THR A 316 -7.70 48.93 5.30
N GLY A 317 -7.41 50.07 5.93
CA GLY A 317 -6.06 50.42 6.40
C GLY A 317 -5.32 51.35 5.44
N SER A 318 -3.99 51.35 5.50
CA SER A 318 -3.13 52.19 4.65
C SER A 318 -2.02 51.36 4.03
N PHE A 319 -1.77 51.59 2.75
CA PHE A 319 -0.74 50.92 1.97
C PHE A 319 0.25 51.93 1.41
N THR A 320 1.53 51.77 1.72
CA THR A 320 2.60 52.57 1.12
C THR A 320 3.49 51.65 0.27
N PRO A 321 3.30 51.60 -1.06
CA PRO A 321 4.16 50.84 -1.94
C PRO A 321 5.46 51.59 -2.25
N ASP A 322 6.57 50.84 -2.28
CA ASP A 322 7.88 51.31 -2.72
C ASP A 322 8.55 50.18 -3.49
N ARG A 323 8.97 50.46 -4.73
CA ARG A 323 9.56 49.49 -5.67
C ARG A 323 8.73 48.22 -5.90
N LEU A 324 7.41 48.43 -6.06
CA LEU A 324 6.46 47.39 -6.44
C LEU A 324 5.90 47.63 -7.85
N ILE A 325 5.71 46.55 -8.58
CA ILE A 325 4.96 46.50 -9.85
C ILE A 325 3.75 45.61 -9.61
N VAL A 326 2.57 46.02 -10.10
CA VAL A 326 1.37 45.17 -10.12
C VAL A 326 0.97 45.02 -11.58
N GLN A 327 0.78 43.79 -12.05
CA GLN A 327 0.42 43.47 -13.42
C GLN A 327 -0.70 42.43 -13.49
#